data_AF-A0A932XCF3-F1
#
_entry.id   AF-A0A932XCF3-F1
#
_cell.length_a   1.000
_cell.length_b   1.000
_cell.length_c   1.000
_cell.angle_alpha   90.00
_cell.angle_beta   90.00
_cell.angle_gamma   90.00
#
_symmetry.space_group_name_H-M   'P 1'
#
loop_
_entity.id
_entity.type
_entity.pdbx_description
1 polymer ?
#
loop_
_entity_poly.entity_id
_entity_poly.type
_entity_poly.pdbx_seq_one_letter_code
_entity_poly.pdbx_strand_id
1 'polypeptide(L)' 'MQRPRKGYHSYLLRIWHSTGSRRLHIRLEEIGTDHNRNFADLDALHRYLRAQMDDEDKPPSSGEHGR' A
#
# COMPACT_ATOMS: atom_id res chain seq x y z
N MET A 1 -24.65 -8.47 14.56
CA MET A 1 -23.85 -8.21 13.34
C MET A 1 -22.56 -7.52 13.75
N GLN A 2 -21.44 -8.25 13.79
CA GLN A 2 -20.13 -7.67 14.09
C GLN A 2 -19.67 -6.91 12.84
N ARG A 3 -19.48 -5.58 12.94
CA ARG A 3 -18.81 -4.81 11.88
C ARG A 3 -17.42 -5.42 11.69
N PRO A 4 -16.93 -5.63 10.46
CA PRO A 4 -15.54 -6.03 10.26
C PRO A 4 -14.68 -4.96 10.94
N ARG A 5 -13.82 -5.37 11.88
CA ARG A 5 -12.85 -4.47 12.50
C ARG A 5 -11.98 -3.98 11.34
N LYS A 6 -12.17 -2.71 10.92
CA LYS A 6 -11.30 -2.07 9.93
C LYS A 6 -9.88 -2.21 10.46
N GLY A 7 -9.08 -3.06 9.82
CA GLY A 7 -7.67 -3.21 10.15
C GLY A 7 -7.00 -1.88 9.88
N TYR A 8 -6.24 -1.36 10.82
CA TYR A 8 -5.41 -0.18 10.58
C TYR A 8 -4.10 -0.66 9.98
N HIS A 9 -3.83 -0.30 8.74
CA HIS A 9 -2.51 -0.48 8.13
C HIS A 9 -1.63 0.70 8.49
N SER A 10 -0.47 0.42 9.10
CA SER A 10 0.52 1.44 9.44
C SER A 10 1.66 1.36 8.44
N TYR A 11 2.13 2.49 7.92
CA TYR A 11 3.19 2.54 6.93
C TYR A 11 4.30 3.51 7.33
N LEU A 12 5.54 3.16 7.02
CA LEU A 12 6.70 4.04 7.05
C LEU A 12 7.07 4.47 5.64
N LEU A 13 6.93 5.77 5.36
CA LEU A 13 7.35 6.39 4.10
C LEU A 13 8.75 6.98 4.25
N ARG A 14 9.69 6.54 3.41
CA ARG A 14 11.06 7.07 3.35
C ARG A 14 11.28 7.74 2.00
N ILE A 15 11.66 9.01 2.03
CA ILE A 15 12.00 9.80 0.86
C ILE A 15 13.38 10.40 1.09
N TRP A 16 14.31 10.14 0.18
CA TRP A 16 15.68 10.66 0.30
C TRP A 16 16.32 10.90 -1.06
N HIS A 17 17.32 11.77 -1.07
CA HIS A 17 18.24 11.92 -2.19
C HIS A 17 19.54 11.18 -1.89
N SER A 18 20.10 10.52 -2.91
CA SER A 18 21.46 9.99 -2.80
C SER A 18 22.46 11.13 -2.97
N THR A 19 23.43 11.25 -2.06
CA THR A 19 24.49 12.26 -2.16
C THR A 19 25.22 12.11 -3.50
N GLY A 20 25.28 13.19 -4.28
CA GLY A 20 25.87 13.19 -5.62
C GLY A 20 24.94 12.75 -6.75
N SER A 21 23.67 12.43 -6.48
CA SER A 21 22.66 12.12 -7.49
C SER A 21 21.44 13.03 -7.36
N ARG A 22 20.91 13.50 -8.50
CA ARG A 22 19.59 14.13 -8.54
C ARG A 22 18.44 13.13 -8.42
N ARG A 23 18.74 11.83 -8.27
CA ARG A 23 17.74 10.78 -8.16
C ARG A 23 17.04 10.85 -6.80
N LEU A 24 15.72 11.00 -6.84
CA LEU A 24 14.84 10.84 -5.70
C LEU A 24 14.60 9.35 -5.46
N HIS A 25 14.75 8.91 -4.22
CA HIS A 25 14.43 7.55 -3.80
C HIS A 25 13.20 7.59 -2.91
N ILE A 26 12.27 6.68 -3.17
CA ILE A 26 11.01 6.58 -2.44
C ILE A 26 10.83 5.12 -2.07
N ARG A 27 10.59 4.85 -0.78
CA ARG A 27 10.28 3.52 -0.26
C ARG A 27 9.10 3.61 0.70
N LEU A 28 8.18 2.66 0.57
CA LEU A 28 7.10 2.43 1.52
C LEU A 28 7.31 1.05 2.17
N GLU A 29 7.18 1.01 3.49
CA GLU A 29 7.26 -0.21 4.29
C GLU A 29 5.98 -0.32 5.12
N GLU A 30 5.35 -1.47 5.12
CA GLU A 30 4.19 -1.76 5.97
C GLU A 30 4.68 -2.25 7.33
N ILE A 31 4.19 -1.62 8.39
CA ILE A 31 4.63 -1.90 9.76
C ILE A 31 3.94 -3.16 10.27
N GLY A 32 4.74 -4.10 10.76
CA GLY A 32 4.24 -5.39 11.26
C GLY A 32 4.16 -6.47 10.18
N THR A 33 4.56 -6.16 8.94
CA THR A 33 4.77 -7.14 7.87
C THR A 33 6.21 -7.02 7.34
N ASP A 34 6.68 -7.99 6.55
CA ASP A 34 7.98 -7.89 5.85
C ASP A 34 7.84 -7.15 4.49
N HIS A 35 6.65 -6.60 4.20
CA HIS A 35 6.40 -5.95 2.93
C HIS A 35 7.03 -4.56 2.86
N ASN A 36 7.95 -4.43 1.90
CA ASN A 36 8.52 -3.16 1.49
C ASN A 36 8.50 -3.04 -0.03
N ARG A 37 8.34 -1.80 -0.52
CA ARG A 37 8.31 -1.50 -1.95
C ARG A 37 9.01 -0.19 -2.25
N ASN A 38 9.83 -0.19 -3.30
CA ASN A 38 10.49 1.01 -3.81
C ASN A 38 9.71 1.58 -4.99
N PHE A 39 9.72 2.90 -5.15
CA PHE A 39 9.04 3.61 -6.22
C PHE A 39 10.03 4.46 -7.01
N ALA A 40 9.80 4.56 -8.32
CA ALA A 40 10.62 5.36 -9.22
C ALA A 40 10.40 6.86 -9.02
N ASP A 41 9.17 7.25 -8.67
CA ASP A 41 8.70 8.62 -8.52
C ASP A 41 7.44 8.67 -7.64
N LEU A 42 6.97 9.89 -7.33
CA LEU A 42 5.81 10.12 -6.46
C LEU A 42 4.49 9.72 -7.11
N ASP A 43 4.39 9.76 -8.44
CA ASP A 43 3.18 9.39 -9.17
C ASP A 43 2.95 7.86 -9.09
N ALA A 44 4.01 7.07 -9.22
CA ALA A 44 3.97 5.63 -9.02
C ALA A 44 3.56 5.25 -7.58
N LEU A 45 4.06 5.97 -6.57
CA LEU A 45 3.63 5.79 -5.17
C LEU A 45 2.14 6.12 -5.01
N HIS A 46 1.70 7.25 -5.54
CA HIS A 46 0.31 7.69 -5.43
C HIS A 46 -0.67 6.71 -6.10
N ARG A 47 -0.36 6.22 -7.30
CA ARG A 47 -1.15 5.18 -7.97
C ARG A 47 -1.24 3.90 -7.15
N TYR A 48 -0.15 3.49 -6.52
CA TYR A 48 -0.15 2.31 -5.65
C TYR A 48 -1.04 2.48 -4.42
N LEU A 49 -0.91 3.60 -3.70
CA LEU A 49 -1.74 3.88 -2.51
C LEU A 49 -3.23 3.94 -2.86
N ARG A 50 -3.56 4.55 -4.01
CA ARG A 50 -4.94 4.61 -4.49
C ARG A 50 -5.49 3.21 -4.79
N ALA A 51 -4.72 2.37 -5.48
CA ALA A 51 -5.13 0.99 -5.77
C ALA A 51 -5.36 0.17 -4.49
N GLN A 52 -4.59 0.38 -3.41
CA GLN A 52 -4.83 -0.29 -2.13
C GLN A 52 -6.17 0.14 -1.51
N MET A 53 -6.51 1.43 -1.57
CA MET A 53 -7.79 1.93 -1.07
C MET A 53 -8.99 1.40 -1.86
N ASP A 54 -8.85 1.27 -3.19
CA ASP A 54 -9.90 0.71 -4.05
C ASP A 54 -10.07 -0.82 -3.87
N ASP A 55 -9.00 -1.55 -3.52
CA ASP A 55 -9.06 -3.01 -3.27
C ASP A 55 -9.70 -3.33 -1.91
N GLU A 56 -9.45 -2.50 -0.88
CA GLU A 56 -10.13 -2.63 0.43
C GLU A 56 -11.64 -2.35 0.39
N ASP A 57 -12.12 -1.60 -0.61
CA ASP A 57 -13.56 -1.31 -0.80
C ASP A 57 -14.28 -2.41 -1.58
N LYS A 58 -13.54 -3.40 -2.10
CA LYS A 58 -14.15 -4.54 -2.78
C LYS A 58 -14.80 -5.44 -1.72
N PRO A 59 -16.14 -5.64 -1.75
CA PRO A 59 -16.77 -6.60 -0.84
C PRO A 59 -16.10 -7.96 -1.06
N PRO A 60 -15.92 -8.78 0.00
CA PRO A 60 -15.41 -10.14 -0.19
C PRO A 60 -16.27 -10.77 -1.27
N SER A 61 -15.65 -11.23 -2.35
CA SER A 61 -16.36 -12.01 -3.37
C SER A 61 -16.99 -13.17 -2.63
N SER A 62 -18.30 -13.07 -2.39
CA SER A 62 -19.12 -14.18 -1.95
C SER A 62 -18.82 -15.28 -2.94
N GLY A 63 -18.06 -16.28 -2.50
CA GLY A 63 -17.80 -17.45 -3.31
C GLY A 63 -19.15 -17.98 -3.75
N GLU A 64 -19.43 -17.86 -5.05
CA GLU A 64 -20.41 -18.69 -5.71
C GLU A 64 -19.94 -20.13 -5.54
N HIS A 65 -20.43 -20.77 -4.48
CA HIS A 65 -20.46 -22.22 -4.36
C HIS A 65 -21.73 -22.59 -3.60
N GLY A 66 -22.82 -22.65 -4.37
CA GLY A 66 -24.14 -22.98 -3.87
C GLY A 66 -24.99 -23.68 -4.93
N ARG A 67 -24.50 -24.84 -5.39
CA ARG A 67 -25.20 -25.95 -6.08
C ARG A 67 -25.95 -25.70 -7.38
#